data_AF-K1PVB6-F1
#
_entry.id   AF-K1PVB6-F1
#
_cell.length_a   1.000
_cell.length_b   1.000
_cell.length_c   1.000
_cell.angle_alpha   90.00
_cell.angle_beta   90.00
_cell.angle_gamma   90.00
#
_symmetry.space_group_name_H-M   'P 1'
#
loop_
_entity.id
_entity.type
_entity.pdbx_description
1 polymer ?
#
loop_
_entity_poly.entity_id
_entity_poly.type
_entity_poly.pdbx_seq_one_letter_code
_entity_poly.pdbx_strand_id
1 'polypeptide(L)'
;MRDNQQGINVNLKYVGEQAECNYDDISTLKTENINLRRELELLRSVVIRMDRRMSIMDNEITDLRSRSMRDNILIHNFKYTPNEDFAATMPALIKQTLGVDVSFTESEQLDDIVTIKTEPIQKNGSEFYATGTKVGSVNQAQNFYKKVCIDPFVASVYSRILIYRFMELGKLIENYTDDGEHGAGRRLLKYMQENQIMNVAIVVTRWIGEHIGPQRFTIMEGFVNEVANLILE
;
A
#
# COMPACT_ATOMS: atom_id res chain seq x y z
N MET A 1 -33.64 1.39 -67.40
CA MET A 1 -33.51 2.70 -66.72
C MET A 1 -34.00 2.64 -65.27
N ARG A 2 -35.21 2.13 -64.97
CA ARG A 2 -35.76 2.03 -63.59
C ARG A 2 -35.03 1.01 -62.70
N ASP A 3 -34.66 -0.17 -63.21
CA ASP A 3 -33.96 -1.19 -62.40
C ASP A 3 -32.55 -0.76 -61.96
N ASN A 4 -31.88 0.07 -62.77
CA ASN A 4 -30.54 0.57 -62.47
C ASN A 4 -30.58 1.63 -61.35
N GLN A 5 -31.66 2.41 -61.26
CA GLN A 5 -31.86 3.38 -60.18
C GLN A 5 -32.19 2.72 -58.84
N GLN A 6 -32.91 1.58 -58.85
CA GLN A 6 -33.17 0.79 -57.65
C GLN A 6 -31.89 0.15 -57.08
N GLY A 7 -31.05 -0.45 -57.93
CA GLY A 7 -29.77 -1.02 -57.48
C GLY A 7 -28.82 0.02 -56.88
N ILE A 8 -28.77 1.22 -57.46
CA ILE A 8 -27.98 2.34 -56.93
C ILE A 8 -28.50 2.79 -55.55
N ASN A 9 -29.83 2.86 -55.37
CA ASN A 9 -30.41 3.31 -54.10
C ASN A 9 -30.16 2.31 -52.95
N VAL A 10 -30.22 1.01 -53.24
CA VAL A 10 -29.91 -0.06 -52.28
C VAL A 10 -28.44 -0.02 -51.87
N ASN A 11 -27.53 0.13 -52.83
CA ASN A 11 -26.10 0.27 -52.54
C ASN A 11 -25.80 1.53 -51.73
N LEU A 12 -26.47 2.65 -52.03
CA LEU A 12 -26.30 3.89 -51.28
C LEU A 12 -26.75 3.78 -49.82
N LYS A 13 -27.85 3.05 -49.58
CA LYS A 13 -28.35 2.76 -48.24
C LYS A 13 -27.37 1.87 -47.45
N TYR A 14 -26.86 0.81 -48.07
CA TYR A 14 -25.86 -0.07 -47.45
C TYR A 14 -24.56 0.67 -47.10
N VAL A 15 -24.10 1.55 -47.99
CA VAL A 15 -22.92 2.40 -47.73
C VAL A 15 -23.18 3.38 -46.59
N GLY A 16 -24.40 3.92 -46.47
CA GLY A 16 -24.80 4.77 -45.36
C GLY A 16 -24.79 4.03 -44.02
N GLU A 17 -25.38 2.85 -43.96
CA GLU A 17 -25.40 2.00 -42.76
C GLU A 17 -23.98 1.55 -42.35
N GLN A 18 -23.12 1.20 -43.32
CA GLN A 18 -21.70 0.92 -43.05
C GLN A 18 -20.94 2.15 -42.54
N ALA A 19 -21.20 3.34 -43.10
CA ALA A 19 -20.54 4.57 -42.66
C ALA A 19 -20.92 4.94 -41.22
N GLU A 20 -22.18 4.72 -40.83
CA GLU A 20 -22.67 4.94 -39.47
C GLU A 20 -22.03 3.95 -38.48
N CYS A 21 -22.04 2.64 -38.81
CA CYS A 21 -21.39 1.63 -37.97
C CYS A 21 -19.88 1.89 -37.80
N ASN A 22 -19.19 2.27 -38.89
CA ASN A 22 -17.77 2.62 -38.83
C ASN A 22 -17.53 3.87 -37.96
N TYR A 23 -18.46 4.82 -37.96
CA TYR A 23 -18.35 6.02 -37.13
C TYR A 23 -18.43 5.67 -35.64
N ASP A 24 -19.34 4.77 -35.26
CA ASP A 24 -19.49 4.29 -33.89
C ASP A 24 -18.27 3.50 -33.42
N ASP A 25 -17.71 2.63 -34.28
CA ASP A 25 -16.47 1.90 -34.00
C ASP A 25 -15.30 2.87 -33.79
N ILE A 26 -15.16 3.86 -34.67
CA ILE A 26 -14.11 4.90 -34.55
C ILE A 26 -14.29 5.71 -33.26
N SER A 27 -15.52 6.04 -32.88
CA SER A 27 -15.83 6.76 -31.64
C SER A 27 -15.41 5.95 -30.40
N THR A 28 -15.73 4.65 -30.41
CA THR A 28 -15.37 3.71 -29.34
C THR A 28 -13.85 3.57 -29.24
N LEU A 29 -13.16 3.33 -30.37
CA LEU A 29 -11.69 3.22 -30.43
C LEU A 29 -10.98 4.50 -30.01
N LYS A 30 -11.53 5.68 -30.30
CA LYS A 30 -10.99 6.96 -29.83
C LYS A 30 -11.09 7.08 -28.32
N THR A 31 -12.23 6.69 -27.75
CA THR A 31 -12.45 6.71 -26.30
C THR A 31 -11.50 5.75 -25.58
N GLU A 32 -11.35 4.53 -26.10
CA GLU A 32 -10.41 3.55 -25.58
C GLU A 32 -8.96 4.03 -25.70
N ASN A 33 -8.56 4.62 -26.83
CA ASN A 33 -7.24 5.22 -26.98
C ASN A 33 -6.96 6.35 -25.98
N ILE A 34 -7.97 7.19 -25.68
CA ILE A 34 -7.83 8.24 -24.65
C ILE A 34 -7.59 7.60 -23.28
N ASN A 35 -8.32 6.53 -22.96
CA ASN A 35 -8.15 5.82 -21.69
C ASN A 35 -6.78 5.15 -21.59
N LEU A 36 -6.34 4.42 -22.63
CA LEU A 36 -5.02 3.78 -22.69
C LEU A 36 -3.87 4.79 -22.58
N ARG A 37 -4.01 5.98 -23.19
CA ARG A 37 -3.00 7.04 -23.07
C ARG A 37 -2.90 7.58 -21.64
N ARG A 38 -4.03 7.75 -20.95
CA ARG A 38 -4.05 8.14 -19.53
C ARG A 38 -3.40 7.08 -18.66
N GLU A 39 -3.72 5.82 -18.90
CA GLU A 39 -3.10 4.69 -18.18
C GLU A 39 -1.58 4.66 -18.40
N LEU A 40 -1.12 4.88 -19.63
CA LEU A 40 0.31 5.00 -19.95
C LEU A 40 0.98 6.18 -19.24
N GLU A 41 0.32 7.34 -19.11
CA GLU A 41 0.86 8.46 -18.34
C GLU A 41 0.94 8.14 -16.85
N LEU A 42 -0.08 7.50 -16.29
CA LEU A 42 -0.06 7.03 -14.92
C LEU A 42 1.10 6.07 -14.70
N LEU A 43 1.25 5.05 -15.55
CA LEU A 43 2.33 4.08 -15.51
C LEU A 43 3.71 4.75 -15.63
N ARG A 44 3.91 5.71 -16.53
CA ARG A 44 5.16 6.47 -16.61
C ARG A 44 5.45 7.20 -15.31
N SER A 45 4.43 7.81 -14.71
CA SER A 45 4.57 8.51 -13.44
C SER A 45 4.88 7.54 -12.29
N VAL A 46 4.29 6.33 -12.30
CA VAL A 46 4.64 5.23 -11.38
C VAL A 46 6.12 4.90 -11.53
N VAL A 47 6.58 4.64 -12.76
CA VAL A 47 7.95 4.23 -13.03
C VAL A 47 8.95 5.30 -12.57
N ILE A 48 8.71 6.57 -12.86
CA ILE A 48 9.59 7.67 -12.42
C ILE A 48 9.66 7.73 -10.88
N ARG A 49 8.53 7.53 -10.20
CA ARG A 49 8.50 7.56 -8.73
C ARG A 49 9.11 6.30 -8.13
N MET A 50 8.90 5.14 -8.74
CA MET A 50 9.57 3.88 -8.39
C MET A 50 11.07 4.01 -8.55
N ASP A 51 11.56 4.61 -9.63
CA ASP A 51 12.99 4.81 -9.88
C ASP A 51 13.64 5.72 -8.83
N ARG A 52 13.00 6.86 -8.52
CA ARG A 52 13.44 7.74 -7.41
C ARG A 52 13.46 7.00 -6.08
N ARG A 53 12.43 6.21 -5.79
CA ARG A 53 12.35 5.43 -4.56
C ARG A 53 13.34 4.30 -4.51
N MET A 54 13.60 3.64 -5.62
CA MET A 54 14.58 2.56 -5.74
C MET A 54 15.96 3.12 -5.45
N SER A 55 16.28 4.32 -5.94
CA SER A 55 17.52 5.02 -5.55
C SER A 55 17.59 5.33 -4.04
N ILE A 56 16.50 5.79 -3.43
CA ILE A 56 16.45 6.01 -1.97
C ILE A 56 16.60 4.68 -1.21
N MET A 57 15.90 3.64 -1.65
CA MET A 57 15.94 2.31 -1.07
C MET A 57 17.32 1.69 -1.21
N ASP A 58 18.02 1.87 -2.33
CA ASP A 58 19.40 1.42 -2.53
C ASP A 58 20.35 2.11 -1.55
N ASN A 59 20.15 3.41 -1.30
CA ASN A 59 20.92 4.15 -0.29
C ASN A 59 20.60 3.64 1.13
N GLU A 60 19.32 3.42 1.44
CA GLU A 60 18.89 2.84 2.72
C GLU A 60 19.41 1.42 2.91
N ILE A 61 19.42 0.57 1.89
CA ILE A 61 19.98 -0.79 1.93
C ILE A 61 21.49 -0.72 2.14
N THR A 62 22.18 0.19 1.46
CA THR A 62 23.63 0.38 1.62
C THR A 62 23.96 0.84 3.03
N ASP A 63 23.19 1.81 3.56
CA ASP A 63 23.32 2.26 4.94
C ASP A 63 22.95 1.15 5.93
N LEU A 64 21.84 0.44 5.73
CA LEU A 64 21.42 -0.71 6.54
C LEU A 64 22.43 -1.83 6.53
N ARG A 65 23.07 -2.17 5.42
CA ARG A 65 24.20 -3.12 5.40
C ARG A 65 25.36 -2.59 6.22
N SER A 66 25.66 -1.30 6.09
CA SER A 66 26.71 -0.63 6.87
C SER A 66 26.38 -0.52 8.36
N ARG A 67 25.09 -0.45 8.76
CA ARG A 67 24.62 -0.40 10.15
C ARG A 67 24.44 -1.80 10.74
N SER A 68 23.87 -2.72 9.98
CA SER A 68 23.65 -4.11 10.36
C SER A 68 24.98 -4.78 10.67
N MET A 69 26.05 -4.46 9.94
CA MET A 69 27.39 -4.94 10.30
C MET A 69 28.03 -4.22 11.50
N ARG A 70 27.49 -3.09 11.98
CA ARG A 70 28.07 -2.34 13.12
C ARG A 70 27.73 -2.95 14.47
N ASP A 71 26.51 -3.48 14.63
CA ASP A 71 26.03 -3.99 15.93
C ASP A 71 26.02 -5.53 15.99
N ASN A 72 26.62 -6.19 15.00
CA ASN A 72 26.80 -7.63 15.01
C ASN A 72 27.93 -8.04 15.98
N ILE A 73 27.68 -9.07 16.78
CA ILE A 73 28.73 -9.72 17.57
C ILE A 73 29.30 -10.88 16.75
N LEU A 74 30.57 -10.77 16.38
CA LEU A 74 31.31 -11.84 15.72
C LEU A 74 32.00 -12.72 16.78
N ILE A 75 31.64 -14.00 16.84
CA ILE A 75 32.25 -14.97 17.74
C ILE A 75 33.21 -15.85 16.94
N HIS A 76 34.51 -15.62 17.10
CA HIS A 76 35.55 -16.41 16.44
C HIS A 76 35.90 -17.66 17.24
N ASN A 77 36.37 -18.71 16.54
CA ASN A 77 36.79 -19.98 17.12
C ASN A 77 35.72 -20.65 18.00
N PHE A 78 34.44 -20.40 17.73
CA PHE A 78 33.38 -21.17 18.37
C PHE A 78 33.47 -22.63 17.92
N LYS A 79 33.54 -23.55 18.88
CA LYS A 79 33.72 -24.98 18.58
C LYS A 79 32.48 -25.48 17.84
N TYR A 80 32.68 -26.08 16.66
CA TYR A 80 31.58 -26.70 15.94
C TYR A 80 31.09 -27.95 16.69
N THR A 81 29.79 -28.00 16.92
CA THR A 81 29.10 -29.14 17.50
C THR A 81 27.97 -29.56 16.55
N PRO A 82 27.95 -30.81 16.04
CA PRO A 82 26.89 -31.25 15.13
C PRO A 82 25.51 -31.19 15.78
N ASN A 83 24.50 -30.72 15.03
CA ASN A 83 23.09 -30.61 15.46
C ASN A 83 22.87 -29.75 16.72
N GLU A 84 23.76 -28.80 16.98
CA GLU A 84 23.59 -27.84 18.08
C GLU A 84 22.45 -26.87 17.80
N ASP A 85 21.56 -26.69 18.78
CA ASP A 85 20.55 -25.64 18.76
C ASP A 85 21.13 -24.35 19.34
N PHE A 86 21.63 -23.48 18.45
CA PHE A 86 22.17 -22.18 18.84
C PHE A 86 21.14 -21.28 19.53
N ALA A 87 19.84 -21.45 19.24
CA ALA A 87 18.80 -20.64 19.87
C ALA A 87 18.72 -20.89 21.38
N ALA A 88 19.01 -22.12 21.82
CA ALA A 88 19.09 -22.50 23.22
C ALA A 88 20.49 -22.31 23.82
N THR A 89 21.56 -22.68 23.09
CA THR A 89 22.92 -22.70 23.66
C THR A 89 23.52 -21.30 23.79
N MET A 90 23.31 -20.41 22.82
CA MET A 90 23.93 -19.08 22.83
C MET A 90 23.48 -18.21 24.00
N PRO A 91 22.19 -18.13 24.37
CA PRO A 91 21.75 -17.35 25.50
C PRO A 91 22.35 -17.83 26.82
N ALA A 92 22.38 -19.16 27.03
CA ALA A 92 22.98 -19.76 28.21
C ALA A 92 24.47 -19.45 28.32
N LEU A 93 25.20 -19.57 27.20
CA LEU A 93 26.64 -19.29 27.16
C LEU A 93 26.96 -17.81 27.40
N ILE A 94 26.19 -16.90 26.79
CA ILE A 94 26.34 -15.45 26.98
C ILE A 94 26.07 -15.08 28.44
N LYS A 95 25.03 -15.66 29.05
CA LYS A 95 24.74 -15.47 30.49
C LYS A 95 25.88 -16.00 31.36
N GLN A 96 26.38 -17.19 31.09
CA GLN A 96 27.47 -17.79 31.86
C GLN A 96 28.77 -17.00 31.75
N THR A 97 29.08 -16.50 30.55
CA THR A 97 30.39 -15.90 30.25
C THR A 97 30.41 -14.40 30.54
N LEU A 98 29.34 -13.68 30.21
CA LEU A 98 29.25 -12.22 30.31
C LEU A 98 28.30 -11.75 31.41
N GLY A 99 27.52 -12.63 32.03
CA GLY A 99 26.54 -12.27 33.06
C GLY A 99 25.32 -11.53 32.51
N VAL A 100 25.10 -11.55 31.20
CA VAL A 100 24.01 -10.83 30.52
C VAL A 100 22.92 -11.79 30.09
N ASP A 101 21.69 -11.51 30.49
CA ASP A 101 20.50 -12.21 29.98
C ASP A 101 20.14 -11.70 28.58
N VAL A 102 20.07 -12.61 27.62
CA VAL A 102 19.69 -12.35 26.23
C VAL A 102 18.65 -13.36 25.78
N SER A 103 17.81 -12.98 24.83
CA SER A 103 16.81 -13.85 24.22
C SER A 103 16.73 -13.55 22.73
N PHE A 104 16.64 -14.60 21.90
CA PHE A 104 16.32 -14.40 20.49
C PHE A 104 14.86 -13.99 20.34
N THR A 105 14.62 -12.99 19.50
CA THR A 105 13.29 -12.59 19.06
C THR A 105 13.10 -13.05 17.63
N GLU A 106 12.00 -13.76 17.36
CA GLU A 106 11.61 -14.07 16.00
C GLU A 106 11.19 -12.78 15.28
N SER A 107 11.77 -12.53 14.12
CA SER A 107 11.25 -11.52 13.21
C SER A 107 10.06 -12.11 12.46
N GLU A 108 8.86 -11.61 12.76
CA GLU A 108 7.64 -11.94 12.01
C GLU A 108 7.87 -11.68 10.51
N GLN A 109 7.65 -12.70 9.66
CA GLN A 109 7.76 -12.50 8.23
C GLN A 109 6.59 -11.63 7.76
N LEU A 110 6.89 -10.62 6.94
CA LEU A 110 5.89 -9.65 6.49
C LEU A 110 4.76 -10.32 5.69
N ASP A 111 5.04 -11.43 5.01
CA ASP A 111 4.06 -12.16 4.21
C ASP A 111 2.95 -12.80 5.06
N ASP A 112 3.23 -13.15 6.31
CA ASP A 112 2.28 -13.80 7.23
C ASP A 112 1.25 -12.82 7.82
N ILE A 113 1.50 -11.51 7.71
CA ILE A 113 0.56 -10.50 8.22
C ILE A 113 -0.69 -10.50 7.35
N VAL A 114 -1.81 -10.94 7.94
CA VAL A 114 -3.12 -10.92 7.29
C VAL A 114 -3.61 -9.48 7.15
N THR A 115 -3.97 -9.07 5.93
CA THR A 115 -4.43 -7.71 5.64
C THR A 115 -5.75 -7.73 4.88
N ILE A 116 -6.61 -6.75 5.17
CA ILE A 116 -7.82 -6.46 4.40
C ILE A 116 -7.59 -5.20 3.59
N LYS A 117 -7.99 -5.19 2.33
CA LYS A 117 -7.85 -4.05 1.41
C LYS A 117 -9.22 -3.70 0.82
N THR A 118 -9.53 -2.41 0.74
CA THR A 118 -10.75 -1.91 0.12
C THR A 118 -10.59 -1.78 -1.39
N GLU A 119 -11.71 -1.72 -2.11
CA GLU A 119 -11.71 -1.27 -3.50
C GLU A 119 -11.29 0.20 -3.60
N PRO A 120 -10.61 0.61 -4.68
CA PRO A 120 -10.19 1.99 -4.86
C PRO A 120 -11.34 2.92 -5.29
N ILE A 121 -11.34 4.15 -4.79
CA ILE A 121 -12.23 5.23 -5.22
C ILE A 121 -11.41 6.30 -5.93
N GLN A 122 -11.86 6.70 -7.11
CA GLN A 122 -11.31 7.82 -7.85
C GLN A 122 -12.15 9.08 -7.68
N LYS A 123 -11.50 10.22 -7.43
CA LYS A 123 -12.12 11.54 -7.32
C LYS A 123 -11.17 12.61 -7.85
N ASN A 124 -11.59 13.37 -8.85
CA ASN A 124 -10.82 14.49 -9.42
C ASN A 124 -9.36 14.10 -9.76
N GLY A 125 -9.17 12.94 -10.38
CA GLY A 125 -7.85 12.39 -10.71
C GLY A 125 -7.01 11.91 -9.52
N SER A 126 -7.49 12.05 -8.28
CA SER A 126 -6.92 11.35 -7.13
C SER A 126 -7.54 9.97 -7.01
N GLU A 127 -6.77 9.02 -6.50
CA GLU A 127 -7.24 7.67 -6.17
C GLU A 127 -6.95 7.37 -4.70
N PHE A 128 -7.89 6.69 -4.05
CA PHE A 128 -7.84 6.39 -2.62
C PHE A 128 -8.22 4.93 -2.39
N TYR A 129 -7.57 4.28 -1.45
CA TYR A 129 -8.01 3.01 -0.87
C TYR A 129 -7.38 2.86 0.51
N ALA A 130 -7.87 1.91 1.30
CA ALA A 130 -7.27 1.57 2.57
C ALA A 130 -6.86 0.11 2.63
N THR A 131 -5.83 -0.14 3.42
CA THR A 131 -5.45 -1.47 3.86
C THR A 131 -5.43 -1.46 5.38
N GLY A 132 -5.88 -2.53 6.04
CA GLY A 132 -5.79 -2.64 7.49
C GLY A 132 -5.52 -4.06 7.98
N THR A 133 -5.19 -4.15 9.26
CA THR A 133 -4.96 -5.41 9.97
C THR A 133 -5.25 -5.27 11.46
N LYS A 134 -5.42 -6.40 12.16
CA LYS A 134 -5.47 -6.44 13.62
C LYS A 134 -4.06 -6.25 14.18
N VAL A 135 -3.95 -5.44 15.23
CA VAL A 135 -2.67 -5.23 15.93
C VAL A 135 -2.88 -5.19 17.44
N GLY A 136 -1.89 -5.67 18.18
CA GLY A 136 -1.81 -5.62 19.63
C GLY A 136 -0.45 -5.12 20.15
N SER A 137 0.47 -4.74 19.25
CA SER A 137 1.77 -4.18 19.61
C SER A 137 2.26 -3.17 18.57
N VAL A 138 3.20 -2.32 18.99
CA VAL A 138 3.83 -1.33 18.08
C VAL A 138 4.58 -2.04 16.95
N ASN A 139 5.22 -3.17 17.23
CA ASN A 139 5.98 -3.93 16.24
C ASN A 139 5.06 -4.47 15.13
N GLN A 140 3.87 -4.97 15.47
CA GLN A 140 2.88 -5.40 14.49
C GLN A 140 2.41 -4.24 13.60
N ALA A 141 2.12 -3.06 14.19
CA ALA A 141 1.75 -1.88 13.41
C ALA A 141 2.88 -1.41 12.46
N GLN A 142 4.14 -1.48 12.92
CA GLN A 142 5.30 -1.15 12.10
C GLN A 142 5.53 -2.16 10.98
N ASN A 143 5.45 -3.46 11.25
CA ASN A 143 5.62 -4.50 10.25
C ASN A 143 4.49 -4.47 9.22
N PHE A 144 3.25 -4.22 9.65
CA PHE A 144 2.13 -3.96 8.76
C PHE A 144 2.41 -2.78 7.81
N TYR A 145 2.88 -1.65 8.33
CA TYR A 145 3.23 -0.50 7.49
C TYR A 145 4.33 -0.83 6.48
N LYS A 146 5.36 -1.58 6.89
CA LYS A 146 6.42 -2.07 5.99
C LYS A 146 5.83 -2.94 4.88
N LYS A 147 4.97 -3.91 5.21
CA LYS A 147 4.29 -4.77 4.21
C LYS A 147 3.54 -3.93 3.17
N VAL A 148 2.73 -2.97 3.63
CA VAL A 148 1.98 -2.07 2.74
C VAL A 148 2.94 -1.28 1.83
N CYS A 149 4.08 -0.84 2.35
CA CYS A 149 5.06 -0.08 1.57
C CYS A 149 5.88 -0.88 0.55
N ILE A 150 5.85 -2.22 0.60
CA ILE A 150 6.51 -3.11 -0.36
C ILE A 150 5.71 -3.20 -1.67
N ASP A 151 4.38 -3.07 -1.60
CA ASP A 151 3.54 -3.07 -2.81
C ASP A 151 4.03 -1.99 -3.79
N PRO A 152 4.38 -2.33 -5.04
CA PRO A 152 4.96 -1.38 -6.00
C PRO A 152 4.06 -0.18 -6.30
N PHE A 153 2.74 -0.40 -6.30
CA PHE A 153 1.79 0.66 -6.54
C PHE A 153 1.77 1.63 -5.35
N VAL A 154 1.57 1.10 -4.13
CA VAL A 154 1.71 1.86 -2.86
C VAL A 154 3.06 2.57 -2.81
N ALA A 155 4.12 1.91 -3.28
CA ALA A 155 5.44 2.47 -3.23
C ALA A 155 5.50 3.78 -4.04
N SER A 156 4.82 3.82 -5.18
CA SER A 156 4.82 5.00 -6.04
C SER A 156 3.90 6.13 -5.57
N VAL A 157 3.05 5.97 -4.56
CA VAL A 157 2.04 6.97 -4.20
C VAL A 157 2.60 8.17 -3.43
N TYR A 158 1.78 9.22 -3.32
CA TYR A 158 2.18 10.46 -2.66
C TYR A 158 2.07 10.38 -1.14
N SER A 159 1.01 9.76 -0.64
CA SER A 159 0.72 9.72 0.80
C SER A 159 0.21 8.34 1.23
N ARG A 160 0.82 7.79 2.29
CA ARG A 160 0.41 6.57 2.99
C ARG A 160 0.19 6.90 4.46
N ILE A 161 -1.03 7.30 4.77
CA ILE A 161 -1.41 7.78 6.09
C ILE A 161 -1.63 6.56 6.98
N LEU A 162 -0.69 6.27 7.87
CA LEU A 162 -0.85 5.22 8.87
C LEU A 162 -1.55 5.80 10.10
N ILE A 163 -2.55 5.07 10.58
CA ILE A 163 -3.18 5.27 11.88
C ILE A 163 -3.29 3.93 12.59
N TYR A 164 -3.07 3.90 13.90
CA TYR A 164 -3.30 2.70 14.69
C TYR A 164 -3.72 3.05 16.11
N ARG A 165 -4.51 2.17 16.71
CA ARG A 165 -4.96 2.27 18.10
C ARG A 165 -5.25 0.88 18.65
N PHE A 166 -4.59 0.48 19.73
CA PHE A 166 -4.74 -0.84 20.34
C PHE A 166 -4.44 -0.82 21.85
N MET A 167 -4.85 -1.89 22.53
CA MET A 167 -4.49 -2.12 23.94
C MET A 167 -3.28 -3.06 24.04
N GLU A 168 -2.25 -2.63 24.76
CA GLU A 168 -1.06 -3.43 25.05
C GLU A 168 -0.83 -3.42 26.55
N LEU A 169 -0.90 -4.60 27.19
CA LEU A 169 -0.73 -4.77 28.63
C LEU A 169 -1.61 -3.79 29.48
N GLY A 170 -2.85 -3.58 29.05
CA GLY A 170 -3.81 -2.70 29.74
C GLY A 170 -3.59 -1.20 29.51
N LYS A 171 -2.63 -0.81 28.67
CA LYS A 171 -2.40 0.59 28.26
C LYS A 171 -2.89 0.81 26.83
N LEU A 172 -3.53 1.95 26.62
CA LEU A 172 -3.89 2.42 25.29
C LEU A 172 -2.64 2.93 24.58
N ILE A 173 -2.35 2.36 23.41
CA ILE A 173 -1.30 2.81 22.50
C ILE A 173 -1.95 3.25 21.20
N GLU A 174 -1.66 4.47 20.77
CA GLU A 174 -2.18 5.03 19.52
C GLU A 174 -1.19 6.01 18.91
N ASN A 175 -1.15 6.07 17.57
CA ASN A 175 -0.31 7.02 16.84
C ASN A 175 -0.77 7.15 15.39
N TYR A 176 -0.17 8.11 14.68
CA TYR A 176 -0.39 8.31 13.25
C TYR A 176 0.84 8.89 12.54
N THR A 177 0.87 8.79 11.21
CA THR A 177 1.70 9.62 10.34
C THR A 177 0.88 10.14 9.16
N ASP A 178 1.11 11.38 8.77
CA ASP A 178 0.44 12.04 7.64
C ASP A 178 1.03 11.64 6.28
N ASP A 179 2.32 11.25 6.24
CA ASP A 179 3.09 10.98 5.00
C ASP A 179 2.80 12.00 3.88
N GLY A 180 3.00 13.29 4.17
CA GLY A 180 2.76 14.38 3.20
C GLY A 180 1.31 14.87 3.13
N GLU A 181 0.32 14.11 3.61
CA GLU A 181 -1.08 14.51 3.66
C GLU A 181 -1.41 15.28 4.95
N HIS A 182 -1.03 16.56 4.98
CA HIS A 182 -1.06 17.37 6.19
C HIS A 182 -2.45 17.39 6.87
N GLY A 183 -2.46 17.00 8.14
CA GLY A 183 -3.64 16.97 9.01
C GLY A 183 -4.51 15.71 8.88
N ALA A 184 -4.20 14.78 7.96
CA ALA A 184 -4.99 13.58 7.75
C ALA A 184 -4.90 12.61 8.92
N GLY A 185 -3.70 12.20 9.33
CA GLY A 185 -3.48 11.22 10.37
C GLY A 185 -4.08 11.65 11.70
N ARG A 186 -3.90 12.92 12.11
CA ARG A 186 -4.55 13.45 13.33
C ARG A 186 -6.07 13.33 13.26
N ARG A 187 -6.64 13.68 12.10
CA ARG A 187 -8.09 13.69 11.90
C ARG A 187 -8.67 12.28 11.87
N LEU A 188 -8.00 11.36 11.17
CA LEU A 188 -8.42 9.96 11.10
C LEU A 188 -8.23 9.24 12.42
N LEU A 189 -7.15 9.53 13.17
CA LEU A 189 -7.02 9.01 14.52
C LEU A 189 -8.18 9.49 15.38
N LYS A 190 -8.48 10.80 15.38
CA LYS A 190 -9.64 11.36 16.10
C LYS A 190 -10.95 10.66 15.73
N TYR A 191 -11.17 10.41 14.44
CA TYR A 191 -12.32 9.64 13.96
C TYR A 191 -12.38 8.23 14.55
N MET A 192 -11.26 7.49 14.63
CA MET A 192 -11.21 6.20 15.30
C MET A 192 -11.56 6.30 16.79
N GLN A 193 -11.14 7.36 17.48
CA GLN A 193 -11.47 7.56 18.90
C GLN A 193 -12.98 7.78 19.09
N GLU A 194 -13.57 8.64 18.26
CA GLU A 194 -15.00 8.98 18.32
C GLU A 194 -15.90 7.79 17.97
N ASN A 195 -15.44 6.89 17.09
CA ASN A 195 -16.16 5.69 16.67
C ASN A 195 -15.71 4.41 17.40
N GLN A 196 -14.89 4.53 18.45
CA GLN A 196 -14.41 3.42 19.28
C GLN A 196 -13.72 2.29 18.50
N ILE A 197 -13.03 2.62 17.40
CA ILE A 197 -12.29 1.67 16.59
C ILE A 197 -10.97 1.34 17.30
N MET A 198 -10.80 0.08 17.69
CA MET A 198 -9.72 -0.42 18.55
C MET A 198 -9.07 -1.70 17.99
N ASN A 199 -7.82 -1.94 18.39
CA ASN A 199 -7.03 -3.14 18.07
C ASN A 199 -6.77 -3.31 16.56
N VAL A 200 -6.67 -2.19 15.83
CA VAL A 200 -6.43 -2.17 14.39
C VAL A 200 -5.39 -1.14 14.00
N ALA A 201 -4.67 -1.44 12.92
CA ALA A 201 -3.83 -0.50 12.19
C ALA A 201 -4.36 -0.39 10.75
N ILE A 202 -4.41 0.83 10.22
CA ILE A 202 -4.95 1.13 8.91
C ILE A 202 -3.99 2.08 8.20
N VAL A 203 -3.66 1.78 6.93
CA VAL A 203 -2.98 2.69 6.01
C VAL A 203 -3.98 3.15 4.97
N VAL A 204 -4.28 4.44 4.95
CA VAL A 204 -5.02 5.06 3.85
C VAL A 204 -4.01 5.53 2.81
N THR A 205 -4.08 4.94 1.63
CA THR A 205 -3.20 5.27 0.52
C THR A 205 -3.90 6.24 -0.41
N ARG A 206 -3.20 7.32 -0.79
CA ARG A 206 -3.69 8.31 -1.73
C ARG A 206 -2.70 8.57 -2.85
N TRP A 207 -3.20 8.44 -4.08
CA TRP A 207 -2.60 9.07 -5.24
C TRP A 207 -3.18 10.48 -5.41
N ILE A 208 -2.33 11.50 -5.49
CA ILE A 208 -2.76 12.89 -5.63
C ILE A 208 -2.93 13.22 -7.11
N GLY A 209 -4.16 13.58 -7.48
CA GLY A 209 -4.49 14.30 -8.70
C GLY A 209 -4.72 15.78 -8.39
N GLU A 210 -5.91 16.29 -8.70
CA GLU A 210 -6.26 17.69 -8.41
C GLU A 210 -6.50 17.94 -6.90
N HIS A 211 -6.52 19.21 -6.53
CA HIS A 211 -6.77 19.62 -5.15
C HIS A 211 -8.25 19.44 -4.76
N ILE A 212 -8.52 18.44 -3.90
CA ILE A 212 -9.87 18.06 -3.44
C ILE A 212 -10.33 18.87 -2.20
N GLY A 213 -9.44 19.60 -1.55
CA GLY A 213 -9.76 20.35 -0.34
C GLY A 213 -10.21 19.44 0.82
N PRO A 214 -11.07 19.91 1.75
CA PRO A 214 -11.47 19.16 2.93
C PRO A 214 -12.23 17.85 2.65
N GLN A 215 -12.90 17.73 1.49
CA GLN A 215 -13.68 16.54 1.12
C GLN A 215 -12.84 15.25 1.14
N ARG A 216 -11.53 15.36 0.89
CA ARG A 216 -10.61 14.21 0.96
C ARG A 216 -10.66 13.51 2.31
N PHE A 217 -10.84 14.25 3.40
CA PHE A 217 -10.88 13.67 4.73
C PHE A 217 -12.14 12.83 4.95
N THR A 218 -13.29 13.29 4.46
CA THR A 218 -14.54 12.52 4.53
C THR A 218 -14.44 11.21 3.74
N ILE A 219 -13.76 11.22 2.60
CA ILE A 219 -13.49 10.00 1.82
C ILE A 219 -12.61 9.05 2.64
N MET A 220 -11.52 9.55 3.22
CA MET A 220 -10.62 8.74 4.05
C MET A 220 -11.30 8.19 5.31
N GLU A 221 -12.16 8.96 5.98
CA GLU A 221 -12.96 8.52 7.12
C GLU A 221 -13.88 7.34 6.73
N GLY A 222 -14.50 7.41 5.55
CA GLY A 222 -15.30 6.32 5.00
C GLY A 222 -14.50 5.02 4.84
N PHE A 223 -13.28 5.10 4.30
CA PHE A 223 -12.39 3.94 4.18
C PHE A 223 -11.95 3.38 5.52
N VAL A 224 -11.66 4.23 6.51
CA VAL A 224 -11.32 3.79 7.86
C VAL A 224 -12.46 2.99 8.47
N ASN A 225 -13.71 3.46 8.32
CA ASN A 225 -14.89 2.76 8.81
C ASN A 225 -15.11 1.42 8.09
N GLU A 226 -15.00 1.41 6.76
CA GLU A 226 -15.15 0.20 5.95
C GLU A 226 -14.15 -0.90 6.37
N VAL A 227 -12.86 -0.55 6.43
CA VAL A 227 -11.81 -1.49 6.85
C VAL A 227 -12.02 -1.95 8.29
N ALA A 228 -12.38 -1.05 9.20
CA ALA A 228 -12.63 -1.41 10.58
C ALA A 228 -13.76 -2.45 10.72
N ASN A 229 -14.86 -2.27 9.98
CA ASN A 229 -15.97 -3.22 10.01
C ASN A 229 -15.54 -4.58 9.45
N LEU A 230 -14.82 -4.61 8.33
CA LEU A 230 -14.33 -5.87 7.74
C LEU A 230 -13.35 -6.63 8.66
N ILE A 231 -12.61 -5.92 9.52
CA ILE A 231 -11.65 -6.54 10.45
C ILE A 231 -12.34 -7.00 11.75
N LEU A 232 -13.32 -6.25 12.24
CA LEU A 232 -13.92 -6.44 13.56
C LEU A 232 -15.15 -7.36 13.56
N GLU A 233 -15.72 -7.65 12.39
CA GLU A 233 -16.64 -8.79 12.18
C GLU A 233 -15.92 -10.15 12.34
#